data_AF-A0A843JK78-F1
#
_entry.id   AF-A0A843JK78-F1
#
_cell.length_a   1.000
_cell.length_b   1.000
_cell.length_c   1.000
_cell.angle_alpha   90.00
_cell.angle_beta   90.00
_cell.angle_gamma   90.00
#
_symmetry.space_group_name_H-M   'P 1'
#
loop_
_entity.id
_entity.type
_entity.pdbx_description
1 polymer ?
#
loop_
_entity_poly.entity_id
_entity_poly.type
_entity_poly.pdbx_seq_one_letter_code
_entity_poly.pdbx_strand_id
1 'polypeptide(L)'
;MEKMFSGEITDDSIIKEINRIDFNQINIGTIDSIADELLRIYRQAGTSQPILIEDFVANSVMINECLLKDDRYKHDSLQEYLAEITGKQSNTEQKPKVKNLTMMASILIEIKEHIYYNMVDINKILTDIQSTEIGKQMALNLILEYAEILKSQNIYDFAMLETEFLRRLNSDSLDVFLNDIKIILVDEYQDTNLLQESIYFKIAESAIKNGGNITVVGDDDQSLYRFRGASVDLFTNFIERIGRIGIEAREVNLKTNYRSTENIIDLCNDFVELDDEYQSARVKEKPKIEVPSFNEDDSNQVPILGMFRNNEQLLATDLAKFIDELNRNGIVKRKIKRVLTKEDNQKFNSDNKTTLINYRDKGFELAEGEDEIVIELGDEGSAEDIAFLTYSPKELTATGSRTFAFALKKQLGRLRHPIDVFNPRGQDLQNIDCVAVFCGLMLECIDPNSNYQNTNDKLPNSASRNMKVWRRKAISYMNDVNPEPH
;
A
#
# COMPACT_ATOMS: atom_id res chain seq x y z
N MET A 1 -1.43 -29.76 -12.10
CA MET A 1 -2.37 -28.89 -12.82
C MET A 1 -3.02 -29.57 -14.02
N GLU A 2 -2.31 -30.02 -15.06
CA GLU A 2 -2.94 -30.67 -16.24
C GLU A 2 -3.85 -31.86 -15.90
N LYS A 3 -3.44 -32.71 -14.95
CA LYS A 3 -4.27 -33.83 -14.47
C LYS A 3 -5.55 -33.38 -13.74
N MET A 4 -5.47 -32.25 -13.05
CA MET A 4 -6.60 -31.66 -12.31
C MET A 4 -7.61 -31.05 -13.28
N PHE A 5 -7.15 -30.37 -14.33
CA PHE A 5 -8.00 -29.86 -15.41
C PHE A 5 -8.54 -30.95 -16.35
N SER A 6 -7.91 -32.13 -16.39
CA SER A 6 -8.39 -33.29 -17.17
C SER A 6 -9.42 -34.17 -16.45
N GLY A 7 -9.74 -33.90 -15.18
CA GLY A 7 -10.66 -34.71 -14.37
C GLY A 7 -10.11 -36.07 -13.92
N GLU A 8 -8.79 -36.33 -14.08
CA GLU A 8 -8.13 -37.56 -13.65
C GLU A 8 -7.96 -37.66 -12.12
N ILE A 9 -8.13 -36.56 -11.39
CA ILE A 9 -7.99 -36.50 -9.93
C ILE A 9 -9.32 -36.01 -9.34
N THR A 10 -9.97 -36.85 -8.52
CA THR A 10 -11.21 -36.49 -7.82
C THR A 10 -10.90 -35.68 -6.56
N ASP A 11 -11.79 -34.78 -6.13
CA ASP A 11 -11.62 -33.95 -4.92
C ASP A 11 -11.29 -34.80 -3.67
N ASP A 12 -11.90 -35.98 -3.51
CA ASP A 12 -11.62 -36.92 -2.41
C ASP A 12 -10.18 -37.44 -2.38
N SER A 13 -9.55 -37.56 -3.55
CA SER A 13 -8.15 -37.98 -3.70
C SER A 13 -7.23 -36.86 -3.26
N ILE A 14 -7.52 -35.63 -3.70
CA ILE A 14 -6.78 -34.41 -3.32
C ILE A 14 -6.90 -34.18 -1.81
N ILE A 15 -8.10 -34.28 -1.24
CA ILE A 15 -8.35 -34.09 0.20
C ILE A 15 -7.53 -35.11 1.03
N LYS A 16 -7.43 -36.37 0.59
CA LYS A 16 -6.59 -37.37 1.25
C LYS A 16 -5.10 -37.05 1.20
N GLU A 17 -4.62 -36.43 0.12
CA GLU A 17 -3.24 -35.96 0.01
C GLU A 17 -2.98 -34.70 0.84
N ILE A 18 -3.91 -33.74 0.84
CA ILE A 18 -3.86 -32.53 1.68
C ILE A 18 -3.83 -32.90 3.16
N ASN A 19 -4.60 -33.90 3.59
CA ASN A 19 -4.59 -34.39 4.98
C ASN A 19 -3.25 -34.99 5.41
N ARG A 20 -2.30 -35.21 4.50
CA ARG A 20 -0.93 -35.66 4.80
C ARG A 20 0.07 -34.51 4.89
N ILE A 21 -0.34 -33.28 4.54
CA ILE A 21 0.51 -32.10 4.66
C ILE A 21 0.57 -31.72 6.14
N ASP A 22 1.78 -31.74 6.69
CA ASP A 22 2.05 -31.20 8.02
C ASP A 22 2.15 -29.67 7.92
N PHE A 23 1.08 -28.98 8.30
CA PHE A 23 1.02 -27.52 8.27
C PHE A 23 2.10 -26.85 9.14
N ASN A 24 2.68 -27.56 10.12
CA ASN A 24 3.77 -27.01 10.93
C ASN A 24 5.08 -26.84 10.15
N GLN A 25 5.19 -27.41 8.95
CA GLN A 25 6.36 -27.29 8.08
C GLN A 25 6.24 -26.13 7.08
N ILE A 26 5.11 -25.41 7.10
CA ILE A 26 4.86 -24.30 6.18
C ILE A 26 5.27 -23.00 6.86
N ASN A 27 6.23 -22.30 6.27
CA ASN A 27 6.57 -20.94 6.64
C ASN A 27 5.72 -19.97 5.80
N ILE A 28 4.91 -19.15 6.47
CA ILE A 28 4.02 -18.18 5.83
C ILE A 28 4.28 -16.81 6.44
N GLY A 29 4.52 -15.81 5.61
CA GLY A 29 4.72 -14.44 6.05
C GLY A 29 5.22 -13.57 4.91
N THR A 30 5.32 -12.27 5.18
CA THR A 30 6.07 -11.36 4.30
C THR A 30 7.56 -11.70 4.36
N ILE A 31 8.30 -11.31 3.33
CA ILE A 31 9.71 -11.66 3.24
C ILE A 31 10.56 -11.06 4.36
N ASP A 32 10.22 -9.86 4.82
CA ASP A 32 10.82 -9.21 5.98
C ASP A 32 10.51 -9.94 7.29
N SER A 33 9.28 -10.45 7.47
CA SER A 33 8.91 -11.24 8.64
C SER A 33 9.68 -12.56 8.69
N ILE A 34 9.77 -13.25 7.55
CA ILE A 34 10.56 -14.48 7.40
C ILE A 34 12.05 -14.19 7.63
N ALA A 35 12.57 -13.08 7.09
CA ALA A 35 13.95 -12.66 7.29
C ALA A 35 14.25 -12.40 8.78
N ASP A 36 13.42 -11.63 9.49
CA ASP A 36 13.61 -11.34 10.91
C ASP A 36 13.62 -12.64 11.73
N GLU A 37 12.65 -13.53 11.49
CA GLU A 37 12.56 -14.82 12.18
C GLU A 37 13.81 -15.67 11.94
N LEU A 38 14.21 -15.88 10.69
CA LEU A 38 15.35 -16.74 10.36
C LEU A 38 16.69 -16.15 10.83
N LEU A 39 16.85 -14.82 10.76
CA LEU A 39 18.04 -14.14 11.27
C LEU A 39 18.14 -14.26 12.80
N ARG A 40 17.00 -14.30 13.52
CA ARG A 40 16.96 -14.56 14.97
C ARG A 40 17.25 -16.01 15.32
N ILE A 41 16.61 -16.96 14.63
CA ILE A 41 16.74 -18.42 14.90
C ILE A 41 18.17 -18.88 14.61
N TYR A 42 18.69 -18.55 13.43
CA TYR A 42 19.98 -19.02 12.96
C TYR A 42 21.13 -18.06 13.28
N ARG A 43 21.02 -17.20 14.31
CA ARG A 43 22.10 -16.28 14.68
C ARG A 43 23.36 -17.01 15.12
N GLN A 44 24.51 -16.36 14.97
CA GLN A 44 25.78 -16.90 15.47
C GLN A 44 25.77 -16.95 17.01
N ALA A 45 26.38 -17.98 17.57
CA ALA A 45 26.47 -18.12 19.02
C ALA A 45 27.23 -16.93 19.62
N GLY A 46 26.63 -16.27 20.62
CA GLY A 46 27.22 -15.13 21.31
C GLY A 46 26.94 -13.76 20.68
N THR A 47 26.17 -13.67 19.58
CA THR A 47 25.73 -12.38 19.03
C THR A 47 24.40 -11.92 19.62
N SER A 48 24.23 -10.60 19.75
CA SER A 48 22.93 -10.00 20.11
C SER A 48 21.86 -10.34 19.06
N GLN A 49 20.59 -10.30 19.48
CA GLN A 49 19.49 -10.43 18.53
C GLN A 49 19.40 -9.17 17.66
N PRO A 50 19.11 -9.31 16.35
CA PRO A 50 18.84 -8.15 15.51
C PRO A 50 17.58 -7.44 16.02
N ILE A 51 17.59 -6.11 15.98
CA ILE A 51 16.43 -5.29 16.33
C ILE A 51 15.94 -4.63 15.05
N LEU A 52 14.72 -4.98 14.63
CA LEU A 52 14.05 -4.31 13.52
C LEU A 52 13.39 -3.02 14.02
N ILE A 53 13.61 -1.91 13.31
CA ILE A 53 13.03 -0.61 13.63
C ILE A 53 12.05 -0.14 12.56
N GLU A 54 11.01 0.54 13.03
CA GLU A 54 9.98 1.17 12.20
C GLU A 54 10.44 2.51 11.60
N ASP A 55 9.74 2.96 10.56
CA ASP A 55 10.07 4.19 9.80
C ASP A 55 10.22 5.44 10.67
N PHE A 56 9.40 5.58 11.73
CA PHE A 56 9.47 6.76 12.60
C PHE A 56 10.76 6.78 13.43
N VAL A 57 11.26 5.60 13.81
CA VAL A 57 12.55 5.45 14.52
C VAL A 57 13.69 5.70 13.52
N ALA A 58 13.59 5.14 12.31
CA ALA A 58 14.56 5.37 11.24
C ALA A 58 14.71 6.88 10.94
N ASN A 59 13.60 7.60 10.77
CA ASN A 59 13.59 9.05 10.60
C ASN A 59 14.22 9.77 11.82
N SER A 60 13.91 9.32 13.04
CA SER A 60 14.47 9.93 14.25
C SER A 60 15.98 9.76 14.35
N VAL A 61 16.52 8.60 13.98
CA VAL A 61 17.98 8.36 13.92
C VAL A 61 18.62 9.23 12.85
N MET A 62 18.04 9.28 11.64
CA MET A 62 18.52 10.15 10.56
C MET A 62 18.54 11.63 10.97
N ILE A 63 17.55 12.10 11.74
CA ILE A 63 17.52 13.47 12.24
C ILE A 63 18.62 13.69 13.29
N ASN A 64 18.61 12.88 14.36
CA ASN A 64 19.39 13.16 15.56
C ASN A 64 20.87 12.82 15.39
N GLU A 65 21.19 11.70 14.78
CA GLU A 65 22.57 11.20 14.67
C GLU A 65 23.23 11.66 13.37
N CYS A 66 22.46 11.96 12.32
CA CYS A 66 22.99 12.36 11.02
C CYS A 66 22.78 13.86 10.74
N LEU A 67 21.55 14.35 10.60
CA LEU A 67 21.28 15.71 10.12
C LEU A 67 21.65 16.82 11.11
N LEU A 68 21.37 16.63 12.41
CA LEU A 68 21.66 17.62 13.45
C LEU A 68 23.14 17.67 13.81
N LYS A 69 23.87 16.56 13.62
CA LYS A 69 25.31 16.51 13.80
C LYS A 69 25.99 17.50 12.87
N ASP A 70 26.84 18.36 13.45
CA ASP A 70 27.56 19.45 12.77
C ASP A 70 26.67 20.40 11.97
N ASP A 71 25.40 20.57 12.37
CA ASP A 71 24.44 21.44 11.69
C ASP A 71 24.30 21.15 10.18
N ARG A 72 24.54 19.90 9.74
CA ARG A 72 24.57 19.52 8.31
C ARG A 72 23.27 19.83 7.57
N TYR A 73 22.14 19.79 8.28
CA TYR A 73 20.84 20.19 7.73
C TYR A 73 20.77 21.65 7.24
N LYS A 74 21.67 22.54 7.71
CA LYS A 74 21.76 23.94 7.27
C LYS A 74 22.54 24.12 5.96
N HIS A 75 23.21 23.07 5.46
CA HIS A 75 24.08 23.18 4.30
C HIS A 75 23.27 23.38 3.01
N ASP A 76 23.50 24.51 2.34
CA ASP A 76 22.72 24.93 1.17
C ASP A 76 22.72 23.87 0.05
N SER A 77 23.88 23.30 -0.28
CA SER A 77 23.98 22.28 -1.34
C SER A 77 23.14 21.02 -1.06
N LEU A 78 23.03 20.62 0.21
CA LEU A 78 22.18 19.48 0.59
C LEU A 78 20.70 19.87 0.45
N GLN A 79 20.31 21.05 0.94
CA GLN A 79 18.91 21.50 0.85
C GLN A 79 18.45 21.67 -0.61
N GLU A 80 19.33 22.13 -1.49
CA GLU A 80 19.08 22.28 -2.92
C GLU A 80 18.95 20.91 -3.61
N TYR A 81 19.88 19.98 -3.33
CA TYR A 81 19.83 18.63 -3.88
C TYR A 81 18.56 17.87 -3.48
N LEU A 82 18.17 17.93 -2.21
CA LEU A 82 16.94 17.29 -1.74
C LEU A 82 15.70 17.95 -2.36
N ALA A 83 15.72 19.26 -2.63
CA ALA A 83 14.61 19.92 -3.33
C ALA A 83 14.49 19.46 -4.79
N GLU A 84 15.63 19.33 -5.48
CA GLU A 84 15.71 18.88 -6.87
C GLU A 84 15.12 17.48 -7.05
N ILE A 85 15.48 16.53 -6.17
CA ILE A 85 14.95 15.15 -6.22
C ILE A 85 13.43 15.11 -6.03
N THR A 86 12.87 15.98 -5.18
CA THR A 86 11.41 16.04 -4.97
C THR A 86 10.63 16.66 -6.14
N GLY A 87 11.29 16.97 -7.25
CA GLY A 87 10.67 17.57 -8.43
C GLY A 87 10.21 19.02 -8.22
N LYS A 88 10.63 19.68 -7.14
CA LYS A 88 10.31 21.09 -6.92
C LYS A 88 11.11 21.93 -7.90
N GLN A 89 10.45 22.43 -8.94
CA GLN A 89 11.00 23.46 -9.80
C GLN A 89 10.59 24.86 -9.31
N SER A 90 11.52 25.81 -9.35
CA SER A 90 11.25 27.20 -9.03
C SER A 90 11.21 28.04 -10.31
N ASN A 91 10.19 28.88 -10.45
CA ASN A 91 10.11 29.88 -11.53
C ASN A 91 10.94 31.16 -11.22
N THR A 92 11.74 31.15 -10.14
CA THR A 92 12.61 32.26 -9.73
C THR A 92 14.09 31.88 -9.87
N GLU A 93 14.98 32.88 -9.95
CA GLU A 93 16.44 32.66 -10.03
C GLU A 93 17.03 31.92 -8.81
N GLN A 94 16.30 31.85 -7.69
CA GLN A 94 16.73 31.11 -6.51
C GLN A 94 16.32 29.64 -6.57
N LYS A 95 17.31 28.76 -6.44
CA LYS A 95 17.09 27.32 -6.34
C LYS A 95 16.21 26.99 -5.13
N PRO A 96 15.23 26.09 -5.28
CA PRO A 96 14.38 25.67 -4.18
C PRO A 96 15.20 24.93 -3.13
N LYS A 97 14.80 25.03 -1.86
CA LYS A 97 15.49 24.43 -0.71
C LYS A 97 14.51 23.71 0.21
N VAL A 98 14.85 22.51 0.65
CA VAL A 98 14.12 21.81 1.73
C VAL A 98 14.73 22.18 3.08
N LYS A 99 13.96 22.87 3.94
CA LYS A 99 14.41 23.31 5.28
C LYS A 99 13.80 22.53 6.43
N ASN A 100 12.75 21.75 6.17
CA ASN A 100 12.07 20.97 7.19
C ASN A 100 12.87 19.69 7.46
N LEU A 101 13.38 19.54 8.69
CA LEU A 101 14.21 18.39 9.10
C LEU A 101 13.54 17.04 8.86
N THR A 102 12.26 16.91 9.20
CA THR A 102 11.51 15.67 9.00
C THR A 102 11.43 15.33 7.52
N MET A 103 11.11 16.32 6.67
CA MET A 103 11.08 16.13 5.23
C MET A 103 12.45 15.74 4.67
N MET A 104 13.54 16.36 5.15
CA MET A 104 14.90 15.99 4.74
C MET A 104 15.23 14.55 5.11
N ALA A 105 14.89 14.13 6.33
CA ALA A 105 15.12 12.76 6.79
C ALA A 105 14.33 11.75 5.97
N SER A 106 13.04 12.02 5.70
CA SER A 106 12.21 11.11 4.90
C SER A 106 12.74 10.96 3.47
N ILE A 107 13.16 12.05 2.83
CA ILE A 107 13.78 11.97 1.49
C ILE A 107 15.09 11.15 1.53
N LEU A 108 15.94 11.35 2.54
CA LEU A 108 17.19 10.59 2.67
C LEU A 108 16.96 9.09 2.90
N ILE A 109 15.95 8.74 3.72
CA ILE A 109 15.54 7.35 3.95
C ILE A 109 14.97 6.74 2.67
N GLU A 110 14.14 7.48 1.92
CA GLU A 110 13.59 7.03 0.63
C GLU A 110 14.71 6.78 -0.40
N ILE A 111 15.70 7.68 -0.51
CA ILE A 111 16.88 7.48 -1.36
C ILE A 111 17.63 6.20 -0.93
N LYS A 112 17.86 6.01 0.37
CA LYS A 112 18.50 4.80 0.91
C LYS A 112 17.70 3.56 0.52
N GLU A 113 16.40 3.54 0.73
CA GLU A 113 15.54 2.41 0.38
C GLU A 113 15.65 2.05 -1.09
N HIS A 114 15.52 3.03 -1.98
CA HIS A 114 15.70 2.79 -3.41
C HIS A 114 17.07 2.23 -3.76
N ILE A 115 18.15 2.72 -3.11
CA ILE A 115 19.49 2.17 -3.31
C ILE A 115 19.56 0.70 -2.89
N TYR A 116 19.00 0.35 -1.72
CA TYR A 116 19.04 -1.02 -1.19
C TYR A 116 18.15 -1.97 -2.01
N TYR A 117 16.90 -1.59 -2.27
CA TYR A 117 15.95 -2.41 -3.03
C TYR A 117 16.37 -2.62 -4.49
N ASN A 118 17.09 -1.66 -5.10
CA ASN A 118 17.68 -1.82 -6.43
C ASN A 118 19.13 -2.34 -6.40
N MET A 119 19.63 -2.73 -5.22
CA MET A 119 20.97 -3.30 -5.03
C MET A 119 22.10 -2.45 -5.65
N VAL A 120 22.00 -1.13 -5.50
CA VAL A 120 22.93 -0.17 -6.10
C VAL A 120 24.17 0.00 -5.22
N ASP A 121 25.36 -0.07 -5.83
CA ASP A 121 26.63 0.16 -5.13
C ASP A 121 26.88 1.65 -4.87
N ILE A 122 26.66 2.08 -3.63
CA ILE A 122 26.88 3.46 -3.18
C ILE A 122 28.34 3.89 -3.35
N ASN A 123 29.30 3.00 -3.08
CA ASN A 123 30.72 3.33 -3.13
C ASN A 123 31.17 3.61 -4.57
N LYS A 124 30.61 2.87 -5.53
CA LYS A 124 30.80 3.15 -6.95
C LYS A 124 30.26 4.53 -7.33
N ILE A 125 29.04 4.87 -6.89
CA ILE A 125 28.47 6.21 -7.15
C ILE A 125 29.36 7.31 -6.54
N LEU A 126 29.83 7.12 -5.31
CA LEU A 126 30.71 8.07 -4.64
C LEU A 126 32.07 8.21 -5.32
N THR A 127 32.54 7.17 -6.02
CA THR A 127 33.79 7.23 -6.79
C THR A 127 33.60 7.99 -8.10
N ASP A 128 32.43 7.82 -8.74
CA ASP A 128 32.09 8.42 -10.03
C ASP A 128 31.53 9.85 -9.92
N ILE A 129 31.24 10.32 -8.70
CA ILE A 129 30.62 11.62 -8.46
C ILE A 129 31.56 12.77 -8.83
N GLN A 130 31.02 13.78 -9.53
CA GLN A 130 31.82 14.96 -9.86
C GLN A 130 32.06 15.80 -8.60
N SER A 131 33.23 16.44 -8.50
CA SER A 131 33.57 17.32 -7.38
C SER A 131 32.61 18.50 -7.20
N THR A 132 31.79 18.80 -8.22
CA THR A 132 30.77 19.85 -8.23
C THR A 132 29.43 19.39 -7.63
N GLU A 133 29.17 18.08 -7.49
CA GLU A 133 27.92 17.51 -6.98
C GLU A 133 27.92 17.38 -5.44
N ILE A 134 28.29 18.46 -4.75
CA ILE A 134 28.50 18.47 -3.28
C ILE A 134 27.25 17.99 -2.52
N GLY A 135 26.05 18.45 -2.90
CA GLY A 135 24.81 18.07 -2.23
C GLY A 135 24.50 16.58 -2.28
N LYS A 136 24.73 15.96 -3.44
CA LYS A 136 24.58 14.51 -3.65
C LYS A 136 25.62 13.73 -2.85
N GLN A 137 26.88 14.17 -2.86
CA GLN A 137 27.93 13.55 -2.05
C GLN A 137 27.59 13.58 -0.56
N MET A 138 27.09 14.71 -0.06
CA MET A 138 26.64 14.84 1.32
C MET A 138 25.48 13.90 1.65
N ALA A 139 24.47 13.79 0.77
CA ALA A 139 23.34 12.90 0.97
C ALA A 139 23.78 11.42 1.05
N LEU A 140 24.64 10.97 0.13
CA LEU A 140 25.16 9.60 0.14
C LEU A 140 26.02 9.31 1.38
N ASN A 141 26.84 10.27 1.82
CA ASN A 141 27.62 10.13 3.05
C ASN A 141 26.73 10.04 4.30
N LEU A 142 25.64 10.82 4.36
CA LEU A 142 24.66 10.73 5.46
C LEU A 142 23.98 9.35 5.48
N ILE A 143 23.67 8.79 4.31
CA ILE A 143 23.08 7.44 4.18
C ILE A 143 24.07 6.37 4.68
N LEU A 144 25.35 6.47 4.30
CA LEU A 144 26.39 5.54 4.78
C LEU A 144 26.58 5.65 6.29
N GLU A 145 26.65 6.87 6.82
CA GLU A 145 26.78 7.10 8.27
C GLU A 145 25.58 6.52 9.03
N TYR A 146 24.36 6.74 8.53
CA TYR A 146 23.14 6.15 9.09
C TYR A 146 23.23 4.61 9.15
N ALA A 147 23.61 3.97 8.03
CA ALA A 147 23.72 2.51 7.96
C ALA A 147 24.77 1.96 8.95
N GLU A 148 25.91 2.65 9.08
CA GLU A 148 26.95 2.27 10.05
C GLU A 148 26.51 2.44 11.50
N ILE A 149 25.75 3.50 11.82
CA ILE A 149 25.17 3.70 13.16
C ILE A 149 24.27 2.52 13.52
N LEU A 150 23.32 2.16 12.65
CA LEU A 150 22.41 1.04 12.90
C LEU A 150 23.15 -0.29 13.04
N LYS A 151 24.07 -0.58 12.11
CA LYS A 151 24.87 -1.80 12.11
C LYS A 151 25.72 -1.95 13.36
N SER A 152 26.32 -0.86 13.86
CA SER A 152 27.12 -0.87 15.09
C SER A 152 26.32 -1.26 16.34
N GLN A 153 25.00 -1.10 16.29
CA GLN A 153 24.06 -1.41 17.37
C GLN A 153 23.27 -2.70 17.11
N ASN A 154 23.56 -3.43 16.01
CA ASN A 154 22.79 -4.59 15.56
C ASN A 154 21.30 -4.27 15.35
N ILE A 155 21.04 -3.05 14.86
CA ILE A 155 19.72 -2.55 14.50
C ILE A 155 19.61 -2.57 12.98
N TYR A 156 18.41 -2.86 12.46
CA TYR A 156 18.11 -2.91 11.04
C TYR A 156 16.80 -2.19 10.77
N ASP A 157 16.74 -1.44 9.67
CA ASP A 157 15.46 -1.17 9.02
C ASP A 157 15.13 -2.32 8.03
N PHE A 158 13.94 -2.29 7.44
CA PHE A 158 13.46 -3.36 6.54
C PHE A 158 14.43 -3.66 5.39
N ALA A 159 14.90 -2.64 4.66
CA ALA A 159 15.78 -2.86 3.52
C ALA A 159 17.16 -3.40 3.93
N MET A 160 17.69 -2.96 5.08
CA MET A 160 18.93 -3.49 5.64
C MET A 160 18.76 -4.94 6.12
N LEU A 161 17.61 -5.27 6.72
CA LEU A 161 17.28 -6.63 7.17
C LEU A 161 17.24 -7.60 5.98
N GLU A 162 16.51 -7.27 4.92
CA GLU A 162 16.43 -8.07 3.70
C GLU A 162 17.81 -8.23 3.05
N THR A 163 18.63 -7.16 3.05
CA THR A 163 20.00 -7.21 2.51
C THR A 163 20.89 -8.15 3.31
N GLU A 164 20.81 -8.10 4.64
CA GLU A 164 21.53 -9.02 5.52
C GLU A 164 21.03 -10.46 5.34
N PHE A 165 19.72 -10.65 5.16
CA PHE A 165 19.14 -11.95 4.88
C PHE A 165 19.66 -12.55 3.57
N LEU A 166 19.66 -11.79 2.47
CA LEU A 166 20.25 -12.22 1.21
C LEU A 166 21.74 -12.56 1.36
N ARG A 167 22.50 -11.73 2.10
CA ARG A 167 23.92 -12.00 2.39
C ARG A 167 24.10 -13.33 3.13
N ARG A 168 23.21 -13.65 4.07
CA ARG A 168 23.24 -14.90 4.84
C ARG A 168 22.83 -16.13 4.02
N LEU A 169 21.84 -15.99 3.15
CA LEU A 169 21.47 -17.01 2.16
C LEU A 169 22.62 -17.34 1.20
N ASN A 170 23.49 -16.36 0.92
CA ASN A 170 24.67 -16.55 0.07
C ASN A 170 25.93 -17.05 0.79
N SER A 171 25.92 -17.22 2.12
CA SER A 171 27.12 -17.54 2.92
C SER A 171 27.05 -18.88 3.67
N ASP A 172 26.32 -19.86 3.14
CA ASP A 172 26.05 -21.21 3.70
C ASP A 172 25.42 -21.22 5.11
N SER A 173 25.23 -20.04 5.70
CA SER A 173 24.83 -19.83 7.09
C SER A 173 23.36 -20.18 7.37
N LEU A 174 22.60 -20.44 6.31
CA LEU A 174 21.19 -20.82 6.33
C LEU A 174 20.94 -22.14 5.61
N ASP A 175 21.98 -22.94 5.35
CA ASP A 175 21.85 -24.24 4.66
C ASP A 175 20.91 -25.20 5.38
N VAL A 176 20.90 -25.18 6.72
CA VAL A 176 19.98 -26.00 7.53
C VAL A 176 18.53 -25.67 7.17
N PHE A 177 18.21 -24.40 6.96
CA PHE A 177 16.88 -23.97 6.51
C PHE A 177 16.66 -24.35 5.04
N LEU A 178 17.63 -24.05 4.16
CA LEU A 178 17.49 -24.22 2.71
C LEU A 178 17.40 -25.69 2.25
N ASN A 179 18.03 -26.63 2.98
CA ASN A 179 18.08 -28.04 2.60
C ASN A 179 16.71 -28.75 2.68
N ASP A 180 15.76 -28.19 3.44
CA ASP A 180 14.43 -28.79 3.60
C ASP A 180 13.35 -28.10 2.75
N ILE A 181 13.65 -26.94 2.17
CA ILE A 181 12.70 -26.22 1.30
C ILE A 181 12.55 -26.97 -0.03
N LYS A 182 11.31 -27.31 -0.36
CA LYS A 182 10.94 -27.91 -1.66
C LYS A 182 9.97 -27.06 -2.46
N ILE A 183 9.11 -26.30 -1.81
CA ILE A 183 8.05 -25.56 -2.49
C ILE A 183 8.16 -24.11 -2.06
N ILE A 184 8.17 -23.22 -3.05
CA ILE A 184 8.09 -21.78 -2.84
C ILE A 184 6.86 -21.30 -3.59
N LEU A 185 5.98 -20.62 -2.87
CA LEU A 185 4.82 -19.95 -3.41
C LEU A 185 4.98 -18.46 -3.11
N VAL A 186 5.05 -17.64 -4.15
CA VAL A 186 5.11 -16.18 -4.02
C VAL A 186 3.81 -15.62 -4.59
N ASP A 187 3.04 -14.95 -3.76
CA ASP A 187 1.84 -14.21 -4.16
C ASP A 187 2.18 -12.73 -4.40
N GLU A 188 1.34 -12.03 -5.15
CA GLU A 188 1.50 -10.60 -5.47
C GLU A 188 2.89 -10.23 -6.03
N TYR A 189 3.45 -11.08 -6.92
CA TYR A 189 4.81 -10.92 -7.42
C TYR A 189 5.03 -9.58 -8.16
N GLN A 190 3.99 -8.96 -8.72
CA GLN A 190 4.07 -7.64 -9.36
C GLN A 190 4.57 -6.53 -8.43
N ASP A 191 4.43 -6.72 -7.12
CA ASP A 191 4.86 -5.76 -6.09
C ASP A 191 6.26 -6.06 -5.52
N THR A 192 6.98 -6.98 -6.15
CA THR A 192 8.34 -7.38 -5.76
C THR A 192 9.38 -6.34 -6.22
N ASN A 193 10.43 -6.15 -5.41
CA ASN A 193 11.63 -5.38 -5.78
C ASN A 193 12.84 -6.30 -6.09
N LEU A 194 13.94 -5.75 -6.61
CA LEU A 194 15.07 -6.55 -7.09
C LEU A 194 15.77 -7.32 -5.95
N LEU A 195 15.84 -6.74 -4.75
CA LEU A 195 16.40 -7.39 -3.57
C LEU A 195 15.56 -8.62 -3.17
N GLN A 196 14.25 -8.47 -3.13
CA GLN A 196 13.31 -9.56 -2.82
C GLN A 196 13.32 -10.66 -3.88
N GLU A 197 13.34 -10.31 -5.17
CA GLU A 197 13.50 -11.30 -6.24
C GLU A 197 14.80 -12.08 -6.08
N SER A 198 15.91 -11.41 -5.75
CA SER A 198 17.19 -12.08 -5.52
C SER A 198 17.12 -13.07 -4.36
N ILE A 199 16.35 -12.74 -3.31
CA ILE A 199 16.06 -13.66 -2.20
C ILE A 199 15.24 -14.85 -2.69
N TYR A 200 14.14 -14.63 -3.42
CA TYR A 200 13.30 -15.70 -3.96
C TYR A 200 14.08 -16.64 -4.87
N PHE A 201 14.93 -16.08 -5.74
CA PHE A 201 15.78 -16.84 -6.65
C PHE A 201 16.78 -17.69 -5.88
N LYS A 202 17.38 -17.15 -4.81
CA LYS A 202 18.32 -17.92 -4.00
C LYS A 202 17.67 -19.10 -3.30
N ILE A 203 16.45 -18.90 -2.78
CA ILE A 203 15.68 -19.98 -2.17
C ILE A 203 15.23 -20.97 -3.25
N ALA A 204 14.86 -20.50 -4.45
CA ALA A 204 14.44 -21.33 -5.58
C ALA A 204 15.55 -22.27 -6.06
N GLU A 205 16.79 -21.81 -6.16
CA GLU A 205 17.95 -22.68 -6.45
C GLU A 205 18.00 -23.89 -5.50
N SER A 206 17.77 -23.64 -4.19
CA SER A 206 17.76 -24.68 -3.17
C SER A 206 16.55 -25.59 -3.32
N ALA A 207 15.36 -25.03 -3.52
CA ALA A 207 14.13 -25.80 -3.74
C ALA A 207 14.25 -26.75 -4.93
N ILE A 208 14.78 -26.28 -6.06
CA ILE A 208 15.00 -27.10 -7.26
C ILE A 208 16.04 -28.19 -7.00
N LYS A 209 17.15 -27.87 -6.32
CA LYS A 209 18.16 -28.86 -5.91
C LYS A 209 17.57 -29.97 -5.02
N ASN A 210 16.57 -29.62 -4.21
CA ASN A 210 15.85 -30.56 -3.34
C ASN A 210 14.72 -31.33 -4.06
N GLY A 211 14.64 -31.24 -5.39
CA GLY A 211 13.63 -31.91 -6.21
C GLY A 211 12.25 -31.25 -6.16
N GLY A 212 12.23 -29.95 -5.85
CA GLY A 212 11.05 -29.14 -5.65
C GLY A 212 10.71 -28.20 -6.81
N ASN A 213 9.94 -27.14 -6.52
CA ASN A 213 9.49 -26.15 -7.48
C ASN A 213 9.24 -24.76 -6.86
N ILE A 214 9.23 -23.75 -7.72
CA ILE A 214 8.77 -22.39 -7.40
C ILE A 214 7.52 -22.08 -8.22
N THR A 215 6.59 -21.35 -7.63
CA THR A 215 5.41 -20.80 -8.31
C THR A 215 5.23 -19.37 -7.86
N VAL A 216 5.09 -18.46 -8.82
CA VAL A 216 4.78 -17.06 -8.57
C VAL A 216 3.42 -16.76 -9.17
N VAL A 217 2.62 -15.97 -8.46
CA VAL A 217 1.32 -15.49 -8.89
C VAL A 217 1.34 -13.96 -8.79
N GLY A 218 0.70 -13.30 -9.75
CA GLY A 218 0.62 -11.86 -9.77
C GLY A 218 -0.23 -11.35 -10.93
N ASP A 219 -0.50 -10.05 -10.89
CA ASP A 219 -1.28 -9.33 -11.89
C ASP A 219 -0.65 -7.96 -12.14
N ASP A 220 -0.11 -7.73 -13.35
CA ASP A 220 0.47 -6.44 -13.74
C ASP A 220 -0.53 -5.29 -13.70
N ASP A 221 -1.83 -5.56 -13.88
CA ASP A 221 -2.87 -4.54 -13.76
C ASP A 221 -3.09 -4.08 -12.31
N GLN A 222 -2.54 -4.81 -11.33
CA GLN A 222 -2.64 -4.52 -9.89
C GLN A 222 -1.35 -3.97 -9.29
N SER A 223 -0.32 -3.71 -10.11
CA SER A 223 0.95 -3.13 -9.66
C SER A 223 0.76 -1.67 -9.22
N LEU A 224 0.51 -1.46 -7.93
CA LEU A 224 0.31 -0.13 -7.34
C LEU A 224 1.48 0.33 -6.47
N TYR A 225 2.42 -0.56 -6.12
CA TYR A 225 3.47 -0.29 -5.12
C TYR A 225 4.81 0.19 -5.70
N ARG A 226 4.84 0.78 -6.90
CA ARG A 226 6.07 1.35 -7.51
C ARG A 226 6.79 2.35 -6.58
N PHE A 227 6.04 3.09 -5.77
CA PHE A 227 6.59 4.03 -4.77
C PHE A 227 7.39 3.35 -3.64
N ARG A 228 7.32 2.02 -3.50
CA ARG A 228 8.14 1.23 -2.57
C ARG A 228 9.35 0.57 -3.25
N GLY A 229 9.67 0.97 -4.48
CA GLY A 229 10.73 0.36 -5.27
C GLY A 229 10.36 -0.96 -5.93
N ALA A 230 9.08 -1.38 -5.87
CA ALA A 230 8.57 -2.47 -6.69
C ALA A 230 8.69 -2.13 -8.18
N SER A 231 8.99 -3.13 -8.99
CA SER A 231 9.04 -2.96 -10.44
C SER A 231 8.25 -4.06 -11.14
N VAL A 232 7.16 -3.66 -11.78
CA VAL A 232 6.34 -4.54 -12.63
C VAL A 232 7.17 -5.21 -13.73
N ASP A 233 8.30 -4.60 -14.14
CA ASP A 233 9.23 -5.19 -15.10
C ASP A 233 9.83 -6.52 -14.61
N LEU A 234 9.91 -6.74 -13.30
CA LEU A 234 10.35 -8.02 -12.74
C LEU A 234 9.31 -9.11 -13.02
N PHE A 235 8.03 -8.80 -12.87
CA PHE A 235 6.93 -9.72 -13.16
C PHE A 235 6.78 -9.97 -14.67
N THR A 236 6.73 -8.91 -15.49
CA THR A 236 6.55 -9.05 -16.94
C THR A 236 7.71 -9.79 -17.62
N ASN A 237 8.91 -9.75 -17.05
CA ASN A 237 10.09 -10.47 -17.56
C ASN A 237 10.47 -11.70 -16.73
N PHE A 238 9.59 -12.18 -15.84
CA PHE A 238 9.91 -13.24 -14.88
C PHE A 238 10.53 -14.47 -15.54
N ILE A 239 9.94 -14.98 -16.63
CA ILE A 239 10.41 -16.18 -17.35
C ILE A 239 11.85 -16.02 -17.84
N GLU A 240 12.18 -14.86 -18.42
CA GLU A 240 13.55 -14.58 -18.86
C GLU A 240 14.50 -14.52 -17.66
N ARG A 241 14.09 -13.82 -16.60
CA ARG A 241 14.92 -13.58 -15.41
C ARG A 241 15.22 -14.86 -14.65
N ILE A 242 14.22 -15.70 -14.40
CA ILE A 242 14.41 -17.00 -13.74
C ILE A 242 15.18 -17.98 -14.62
N GLY A 243 15.06 -17.87 -15.95
CA GLY A 243 15.87 -18.62 -16.90
C GLY A 243 17.38 -18.31 -16.79
N ARG A 244 17.76 -17.09 -16.39
CA ARG A 244 19.18 -16.71 -16.20
C ARG A 244 19.86 -17.48 -15.07
N ILE A 245 19.09 -18.02 -14.11
CA ILE A 245 19.60 -18.89 -13.05
C ILE A 245 19.39 -20.39 -13.35
N GLY A 246 19.07 -20.73 -14.61
CA GLY A 246 18.95 -22.11 -15.07
C GLY A 246 17.67 -22.82 -14.65
N ILE A 247 16.63 -22.07 -14.26
CA ILE A 247 15.32 -22.62 -13.91
C ILE A 247 14.34 -22.30 -15.04
N GLU A 248 13.78 -23.35 -15.65
CA GLU A 248 12.73 -23.20 -16.65
C GLU A 248 11.37 -22.98 -15.98
N ALA A 249 10.66 -21.94 -16.40
CA ALA A 249 9.32 -21.62 -15.92
C ALA A 249 8.31 -21.67 -17.07
N ARG A 250 7.07 -22.01 -16.72
CA ARG A 250 5.91 -22.01 -17.62
C ARG A 250 4.94 -20.92 -17.19
N GLU A 251 4.41 -20.18 -18.15
CA GLU A 251 3.32 -19.24 -17.93
C GLU A 251 1.96 -19.97 -17.94
N VAL A 252 1.07 -19.58 -17.03
CA VAL A 252 -0.33 -20.02 -17.02
C VAL A 252 -1.22 -18.81 -16.79
N ASN A 253 -2.05 -18.48 -17.78
CA ASN A 253 -2.99 -17.37 -17.70
C ASN A 253 -4.34 -17.85 -17.12
N LEU A 254 -4.74 -17.29 -15.98
CA LEU A 254 -6.03 -17.52 -15.34
C LEU A 254 -7.00 -16.41 -15.75
N LYS A 255 -7.85 -16.69 -16.75
CA LYS A 255 -8.71 -15.67 -17.37
C LYS A 255 -10.08 -15.54 -16.71
N THR A 256 -10.59 -16.65 -16.16
CA THR A 256 -11.95 -16.72 -15.63
C THR A 256 -12.04 -16.03 -14.27
N ASN A 257 -12.93 -15.04 -14.15
CA ASN A 257 -13.17 -14.32 -12.91
C ASN A 257 -14.35 -14.91 -12.14
N TYR A 258 -14.08 -15.47 -10.96
CA TYR A 258 -15.10 -16.07 -10.10
C TYR A 258 -15.62 -15.12 -9.01
N ARG A 259 -15.25 -13.82 -9.07
CA ARG A 259 -15.52 -12.83 -8.00
C ARG A 259 -16.65 -11.87 -8.36
N SER A 260 -16.76 -11.49 -9.63
CA SER A 260 -17.58 -10.38 -10.09
C SER A 260 -18.62 -10.84 -11.12
N THR A 261 -19.69 -10.06 -11.25
CA THR A 261 -20.71 -10.25 -12.28
C THR A 261 -20.22 -9.76 -13.64
N GLU A 262 -20.89 -10.19 -14.72
CA GLU A 262 -20.53 -9.82 -16.09
C GLU A 262 -20.52 -8.29 -16.29
N ASN A 263 -21.51 -7.57 -15.75
CA ASN A 263 -21.53 -6.10 -15.84
C ASN A 263 -20.24 -5.44 -15.33
N ILE A 264 -19.71 -5.92 -14.21
CA ILE A 264 -18.47 -5.38 -13.62
C ILE A 264 -17.27 -5.80 -14.48
N ILE A 265 -17.22 -7.06 -14.92
CA ILE A 265 -16.15 -7.58 -15.77
C ILE A 265 -16.07 -6.82 -17.10
N ASP A 266 -17.20 -6.60 -17.76
CA ASP A 266 -17.30 -5.86 -19.02
C ASP A 266 -16.86 -4.41 -18.82
N LEU A 267 -17.33 -3.73 -17.75
CA LEU A 267 -16.86 -2.37 -17.43
C LEU A 267 -15.34 -2.32 -17.25
N CYS A 268 -14.75 -3.27 -16.51
CA CYS A 268 -13.31 -3.30 -16.26
C CYS A 268 -12.50 -3.55 -17.54
N ASN A 269 -12.90 -4.54 -18.34
CA ASN A 269 -12.28 -4.86 -19.63
C ASN A 269 -12.33 -3.68 -20.61
N ASP A 270 -13.37 -2.87 -20.53
CA ASP A 270 -13.54 -1.71 -21.39
C ASP A 270 -12.79 -0.49 -20.86
N PHE A 271 -12.86 -0.24 -19.54
CA PHE A 271 -12.19 0.88 -18.89
C PHE A 271 -10.67 0.85 -19.11
N VAL A 272 -10.08 -0.34 -19.06
CA VAL A 272 -8.63 -0.50 -19.23
C VAL A 272 -8.17 -0.09 -20.64
N GLU A 273 -9.01 -0.24 -21.67
CA GLU A 273 -8.69 0.11 -23.06
C GLU A 273 -8.69 1.63 -23.33
N LEU A 274 -9.17 2.45 -22.39
CA LEU A 274 -9.30 3.90 -22.59
C LEU A 274 -7.98 4.67 -22.46
N ASP A 275 -6.94 4.06 -21.89
CA ASP A 275 -5.65 4.70 -21.63
C ASP A 275 -4.52 4.01 -22.41
N ASP A 276 -4.06 4.67 -23.49
CA ASP A 276 -2.98 4.20 -24.35
C ASP A 276 -1.64 4.08 -23.61
N GLU A 277 -1.37 4.95 -22.63
CA GLU A 277 -0.14 4.87 -21.83
C GLU A 277 -0.18 3.64 -20.93
N TYR A 278 -1.34 3.36 -20.33
CA TYR A 278 -1.56 2.17 -19.52
C TYR A 278 -1.34 0.88 -20.33
N GLN A 279 -1.88 0.78 -21.55
CA GLN A 279 -1.70 -0.40 -22.41
C GLN A 279 -0.23 -0.72 -22.70
N SER A 280 0.64 0.30 -22.79
CA SER A 280 2.07 0.10 -23.05
C SER A 280 2.83 -0.53 -21.88
N ALA A 281 2.30 -0.44 -20.66
CA ALA A 281 2.91 -0.96 -19.44
C ALA A 281 2.47 -2.40 -19.10
N ARG A 282 1.45 -2.93 -19.79
CA ARG A 282 0.88 -4.27 -19.53
C ARG A 282 1.74 -5.39 -20.11
N VAL A 283 1.55 -6.60 -19.59
CA VAL A 283 2.04 -7.84 -20.20
C VAL A 283 1.52 -7.92 -21.64
N LYS A 284 2.40 -8.28 -22.57
CA LYS A 284 2.06 -8.40 -23.98
C LYS A 284 1.02 -9.51 -24.17
N GLU A 285 0.03 -9.25 -25.02
CA GLU A 285 -1.02 -10.21 -25.37
C GLU A 285 -1.88 -10.68 -24.18
N LYS A 286 -1.97 -9.84 -23.12
CA LYS A 286 -2.80 -10.14 -21.96
C LYS A 286 -4.26 -10.36 -22.37
N PRO A 287 -4.85 -11.53 -22.04
CA PRO A 287 -6.22 -11.85 -22.40
C PRO A 287 -7.23 -10.97 -21.63
N LYS A 288 -8.42 -10.79 -22.20
CA LYS A 288 -9.56 -10.19 -21.48
C LYS A 288 -9.99 -11.09 -20.33
N ILE A 289 -10.57 -10.48 -19.30
CA ILE A 289 -11.20 -11.19 -18.20
C ILE A 289 -12.45 -11.90 -18.73
N GLU A 290 -12.59 -13.19 -18.42
CA GLU A 290 -13.69 -14.05 -18.89
C GLU A 290 -14.71 -14.27 -17.77
N VAL A 291 -16.00 -14.22 -18.14
CA VAL A 291 -17.12 -14.59 -17.26
C VAL A 291 -17.19 -16.12 -17.14
N PRO A 292 -17.43 -16.69 -15.95
CA PRO A 292 -17.52 -18.13 -15.79
C PRO A 292 -18.75 -18.68 -16.50
N SER A 293 -18.61 -19.83 -17.17
CA SER A 293 -19.64 -20.43 -18.04
C SER A 293 -20.92 -20.86 -17.32
N PHE A 294 -20.96 -20.85 -15.98
CA PHE A 294 -22.13 -21.21 -15.18
C PHE A 294 -22.91 -19.99 -14.64
N ASN A 295 -22.46 -18.77 -14.93
CA ASN A 295 -23.12 -17.51 -14.53
C ASN A 295 -23.99 -16.91 -15.65
N GLU A 296 -24.52 -17.72 -16.58
CA GLU A 296 -25.41 -17.24 -17.66
C GLU A 296 -26.81 -16.79 -17.17
N ASP A 297 -27.10 -16.87 -15.86
CA ASP A 297 -28.38 -16.43 -15.31
C ASP A 297 -28.36 -14.92 -15.04
N ASP A 298 -29.11 -14.17 -15.85
CA ASP A 298 -29.20 -12.70 -15.84
C ASP A 298 -29.74 -12.15 -14.50
N SER A 299 -30.34 -13.01 -13.68
CA SER A 299 -30.95 -12.65 -12.39
C SER A 299 -29.95 -12.20 -11.31
N ASN A 300 -28.65 -12.49 -11.47
CA ASN A 300 -27.62 -12.16 -10.47
C ASN A 300 -26.71 -10.97 -10.89
N GLN A 301 -27.07 -10.23 -11.93
CA GLN A 301 -26.27 -9.10 -12.41
C GLN A 301 -26.37 -7.89 -11.46
N VAL A 302 -25.26 -7.53 -10.82
CA VAL A 302 -25.18 -6.28 -10.04
C VAL A 302 -25.07 -5.10 -11.01
N PRO A 303 -25.95 -4.08 -10.92
CA PRO A 303 -25.90 -2.95 -11.84
C PRO A 303 -24.90 -1.88 -11.37
N ILE A 304 -24.38 -1.11 -12.32
CA ILE A 304 -23.41 -0.04 -12.06
C ILE A 304 -24.12 1.31 -12.05
N LEU A 305 -23.99 2.06 -10.95
CA LEU A 305 -24.63 3.37 -10.77
C LEU A 305 -23.60 4.50 -10.63
N GLY A 306 -23.65 5.46 -11.56
CA GLY A 306 -22.95 6.74 -11.42
C GLY A 306 -23.80 7.79 -10.69
N MET A 307 -23.33 8.30 -9.54
CA MET A 307 -23.99 9.40 -8.81
C MET A 307 -23.19 10.70 -8.89
N PHE A 308 -23.73 11.70 -9.59
CA PHE A 308 -23.08 13.00 -9.79
C PHE A 308 -23.85 14.12 -9.07
N ARG A 309 -23.12 15.01 -8.39
CA ARG A 309 -23.66 16.22 -7.73
C ARG A 309 -22.73 17.40 -7.94
N ASN A 310 -23.25 18.60 -7.73
CA ASN A 310 -22.52 19.86 -7.94
C ASN A 310 -21.40 20.09 -6.92
N ASN A 311 -21.38 19.36 -5.80
CA ASN A 311 -20.30 19.40 -4.82
C ASN A 311 -20.28 18.12 -3.97
N GLU A 312 -19.14 17.89 -3.32
CA GLU A 312 -18.87 16.76 -2.43
C GLU A 312 -19.86 16.64 -1.27
N GLN A 313 -20.32 17.75 -0.71
CA GLN A 313 -21.21 17.74 0.46
C GLN A 313 -22.60 17.23 0.12
N LEU A 314 -23.13 17.63 -1.04
CA LEU A 314 -24.39 17.11 -1.59
C LEU A 314 -24.26 15.65 -1.99
N LEU A 315 -23.14 15.29 -2.63
CA LEU A 315 -22.86 13.90 -2.98
C LEU A 315 -22.85 13.01 -1.73
N ALA A 316 -22.15 13.42 -0.68
CA ALA A 316 -22.07 12.68 0.58
C ALA A 316 -23.44 12.54 1.25
N THR A 317 -24.27 13.57 1.18
CA THR A 317 -25.62 13.55 1.77
C THR A 317 -26.54 12.58 1.03
N ASP A 318 -26.55 12.63 -0.29
CA ASP A 318 -27.41 11.77 -1.09
C ASP A 318 -26.92 10.32 -1.13
N LEU A 319 -25.61 10.11 -1.13
CA LEU A 319 -25.02 8.77 -1.00
C LEU A 319 -25.32 8.17 0.37
N ALA A 320 -25.21 8.93 1.47
CA ALA A 320 -25.57 8.44 2.80
C ALA A 320 -27.05 8.04 2.89
N LYS A 321 -27.96 8.82 2.28
CA LYS A 321 -29.38 8.45 2.19
C LYS A 321 -29.62 7.20 1.35
N PHE A 322 -28.89 7.07 0.24
CA PHE A 322 -28.96 5.89 -0.61
C PHE A 322 -28.54 4.63 0.17
N ILE A 323 -27.41 4.69 0.87
CA ILE A 323 -26.91 3.60 1.72
C ILE A 323 -27.89 3.29 2.85
N ASP A 324 -28.44 4.30 3.51
CA ASP A 324 -29.45 4.12 4.57
C ASP A 324 -30.70 3.41 4.07
N GLU A 325 -31.21 3.79 2.90
CA GLU A 325 -32.36 3.12 2.30
C GLU A 325 -32.04 1.68 1.90
N LEU A 326 -30.85 1.42 1.37
CA LEU A 326 -30.40 0.07 0.99
C LEU A 326 -30.28 -0.83 2.20
N ASN A 327 -29.59 -0.36 3.24
CA ASN A 327 -29.40 -1.11 4.48
C ASN A 327 -30.73 -1.36 5.22
N ARG A 328 -31.69 -0.44 5.15
CA ARG A 328 -32.99 -0.61 5.84
C ARG A 328 -33.97 -1.50 5.09
N ASN A 329 -33.99 -1.42 3.78
CA ASN A 329 -35.02 -2.08 2.97
C ASN A 329 -34.52 -3.35 2.27
N GLY A 330 -33.21 -3.57 2.22
CA GLY A 330 -32.58 -4.60 1.37
C GLY A 330 -32.61 -4.28 -0.12
N ILE A 331 -33.31 -3.22 -0.53
CA ILE A 331 -33.52 -2.83 -1.93
C ILE A 331 -33.65 -1.32 -2.06
N VAL A 332 -33.03 -0.77 -3.09
CA VAL A 332 -33.21 0.64 -3.49
C VAL A 332 -33.53 0.73 -4.96
N LYS A 333 -34.61 1.46 -5.22
CA LYS A 333 -35.08 1.82 -6.55
C LYS A 333 -34.79 3.29 -6.82
N ARG A 334 -34.16 3.59 -7.96
CA ARG A 334 -33.84 4.96 -8.36
C ARG A 334 -34.15 5.21 -9.83
N LYS A 335 -34.91 6.28 -10.06
CA LYS A 335 -35.01 6.88 -11.38
C LYS A 335 -33.66 7.44 -11.78
N ILE A 336 -33.20 7.08 -12.96
CA ILE A 336 -31.93 7.54 -13.51
C ILE A 336 -32.18 8.36 -14.76
N LYS A 337 -31.16 9.13 -15.15
CA LYS A 337 -31.22 9.92 -16.39
C LYS A 337 -30.98 9.07 -17.63
N ARG A 338 -30.40 7.87 -17.46
CA ARG A 338 -29.99 6.95 -18.52
C ARG A 338 -29.55 5.61 -17.92
N VAL A 339 -30.00 4.50 -18.50
CA VAL A 339 -29.37 3.17 -18.34
C VAL A 339 -28.28 3.01 -19.41
N LEU A 340 -27.10 2.54 -19.03
CA LEU A 340 -26.07 2.13 -20.00
C LEU A 340 -26.14 0.61 -20.16
N THR A 341 -26.43 0.14 -21.37
CA THR A 341 -26.43 -1.29 -21.70
C THR A 341 -25.05 -1.76 -22.16
N LYS A 342 -24.87 -3.08 -22.25
CA LYS A 342 -23.69 -3.69 -22.86
C LYS A 342 -23.45 -3.20 -24.30
N GLU A 343 -24.53 -3.01 -25.07
CA GLU A 343 -24.48 -2.51 -26.45
C GLU A 343 -24.05 -1.03 -26.50
N ASP A 344 -24.56 -0.21 -25.56
CA ASP A 344 -24.10 1.17 -25.41
C ASP A 344 -22.59 1.19 -25.14
N ASN A 345 -22.11 0.35 -24.22
CA ASN A 345 -20.70 0.26 -23.84
C ASN A 345 -19.79 -0.09 -25.03
N GLN A 346 -20.13 -1.15 -25.78
CA GLN A 346 -19.38 -1.54 -26.99
C GLN A 346 -19.34 -0.43 -28.05
N LYS A 347 -20.45 0.30 -28.21
CA LYS A 347 -20.53 1.42 -29.16
C LYS A 347 -19.63 2.58 -28.73
N PHE A 348 -19.52 2.88 -27.43
CA PHE A 348 -18.66 3.94 -26.93
C PHE A 348 -17.17 3.68 -27.12
N ASN A 349 -16.76 2.42 -27.02
CA ASN A 349 -15.35 2.02 -27.09
C ASN A 349 -14.88 1.73 -28.52
N SER A 350 -15.79 1.51 -29.47
CA SER A 350 -15.44 1.37 -30.89
C SER A 350 -14.90 2.66 -31.56
N ASP A 351 -15.17 3.83 -30.97
CA ASP A 351 -14.62 5.12 -31.42
C ASP A 351 -13.28 5.38 -30.71
N ASN A 352 -12.17 4.82 -31.23
CA ASN A 352 -10.78 5.07 -30.81
C ASN A 352 -10.39 6.57 -30.85
N LYS A 353 -10.83 7.37 -29.88
CA LYS A 353 -10.29 8.71 -29.64
C LYS A 353 -10.25 9.04 -28.16
N THR A 354 -9.01 9.24 -27.72
CA THR A 354 -8.43 9.85 -26.50
C THR A 354 -9.00 11.22 -26.10
N THR A 355 -10.20 11.56 -26.54
CA THR A 355 -10.92 12.77 -26.15
C THR A 355 -11.86 12.39 -25.02
N LEU A 356 -11.69 13.03 -23.85
CA LEU A 356 -12.74 13.20 -22.85
C LEU A 356 -14.08 13.33 -23.58
N ILE A 357 -14.91 12.30 -23.51
CA ILE A 357 -16.19 12.26 -24.21
C ILE A 357 -16.98 13.42 -23.63
N ASN A 358 -17.12 14.49 -24.41
CA ASN A 358 -17.96 15.62 -24.04
C ASN A 358 -19.39 15.15 -24.23
N TYR A 359 -19.96 14.52 -23.19
CA TYR A 359 -21.28 13.89 -23.19
C TYR A 359 -22.42 14.87 -23.55
N ARG A 360 -22.15 16.16 -23.74
CA ARG A 360 -23.11 17.16 -24.25
C ARG A 360 -23.17 17.26 -25.77
N ASP A 361 -22.08 16.96 -26.48
CA ASP A 361 -21.94 17.30 -27.90
C ASP A 361 -22.38 16.16 -28.85
N LYS A 362 -22.58 14.94 -28.36
CA LYS A 362 -23.02 13.78 -29.16
C LYS A 362 -24.55 13.59 -29.22
N GLY A 363 -25.36 14.59 -28.83
CA GLY A 363 -26.81 14.58 -29.09
C GLY A 363 -27.55 13.37 -28.50
N PHE A 364 -27.37 13.11 -27.20
CA PHE A 364 -27.99 11.96 -26.54
C PHE A 364 -29.47 12.19 -26.28
N GLU A 365 -30.27 11.17 -26.55
CA GLU A 365 -31.64 11.07 -26.06
C GLU A 365 -31.59 10.90 -24.54
N LEU A 366 -32.34 11.74 -23.83
CA LEU A 366 -32.59 11.58 -22.39
C LEU A 366 -33.37 10.28 -22.19
N ALA A 367 -33.17 9.57 -21.08
CA ALA A 367 -34.06 8.48 -20.69
C ALA A 367 -35.53 8.93 -20.86
N GLU A 368 -36.33 8.09 -21.51
CA GLU A 368 -37.77 8.17 -21.38
C GLU A 368 -38.09 8.06 -19.88
N GLY A 369 -39.09 8.78 -19.38
CA GLY A 369 -39.27 9.12 -17.94
C GLY A 369 -39.46 7.95 -16.94
N GLU A 370 -39.19 6.72 -17.36
CA GLU A 370 -39.40 5.46 -16.66
C GLU A 370 -38.11 4.63 -16.42
N ASP A 371 -36.93 5.05 -16.89
CA ASP A 371 -35.69 4.32 -16.62
C ASP A 371 -35.36 4.26 -15.11
N GLU A 372 -35.32 3.05 -14.57
CA GLU A 372 -35.10 2.76 -13.16
C GLU A 372 -33.97 1.74 -12.97
N ILE A 373 -33.07 2.01 -12.03
CA ILE A 373 -32.10 1.03 -11.55
C ILE A 373 -32.58 0.48 -10.20
N VAL A 374 -32.42 -0.83 -10.04
CA VAL A 374 -32.75 -1.55 -8.81
C VAL A 374 -31.46 -2.14 -8.27
N ILE A 375 -31.11 -1.78 -7.03
CA ILE A 375 -29.96 -2.35 -6.33
C ILE A 375 -30.51 -3.10 -5.12
N GLU A 376 -30.19 -4.39 -5.03
CA GLU A 376 -30.64 -5.30 -3.99
C GLU A 376 -29.43 -5.87 -3.23
N LEU A 377 -29.54 -5.96 -1.91
CA LEU A 377 -28.63 -6.73 -1.09
C LEU A 377 -29.00 -8.22 -1.20
N GLY A 378 -28.01 -9.10 -1.16
CA GLY A 378 -28.25 -10.54 -1.07
C GLY A 378 -28.98 -10.91 0.23
N ASP A 379 -29.43 -12.16 0.35
CA ASP A 379 -30.22 -12.64 1.49
C ASP A 379 -29.55 -12.43 2.87
N GLU A 380 -28.20 -12.40 2.91
CA GLU A 380 -27.40 -12.11 4.11
C GLU A 380 -26.72 -10.73 4.07
N GLY A 381 -27.03 -9.91 3.07
CA GLY A 381 -26.35 -8.64 2.84
C GLY A 381 -26.69 -7.55 3.85
N SER A 382 -25.70 -6.76 4.25
CA SER A 382 -25.83 -5.66 5.21
C SER A 382 -24.93 -4.47 4.87
N ALA A 383 -24.95 -3.43 5.71
CA ALA A 383 -23.99 -2.33 5.61
C ALA A 383 -22.52 -2.78 5.68
N GLU A 384 -22.23 -3.95 6.24
CA GLU A 384 -20.86 -4.51 6.33
C GLU A 384 -20.30 -4.91 4.97
N ASP A 385 -21.16 -5.17 3.97
CA ASP A 385 -20.74 -5.48 2.60
C ASP A 385 -20.38 -4.23 1.78
N ILE A 386 -20.61 -3.04 2.34
CA ILE A 386 -20.40 -1.77 1.64
C ILE A 386 -18.99 -1.24 1.92
N ALA A 387 -18.11 -1.40 0.95
CA ALA A 387 -16.79 -0.77 0.95
C ALA A 387 -16.80 0.58 0.20
N PHE A 388 -16.20 1.61 0.81
CA PHE A 388 -15.94 2.88 0.13
C PHE A 388 -14.45 3.03 -0.18
N LEU A 389 -14.12 2.97 -1.48
CA LEU A 389 -12.76 3.14 -1.98
C LEU A 389 -12.53 4.60 -2.39
N THR A 390 -11.43 5.19 -1.92
CA THR A 390 -11.01 6.57 -2.21
C THR A 390 -9.50 6.60 -2.36
N TYR A 391 -9.00 7.48 -3.24
CA TYR A 391 -7.56 7.70 -3.43
C TYR A 391 -6.82 8.01 -2.13
N SER A 392 -7.47 8.75 -1.22
CA SER A 392 -6.93 9.01 0.12
C SER A 392 -7.97 8.71 1.18
N PRO A 393 -7.62 7.92 2.22
CA PRO A 393 -8.52 7.65 3.33
C PRO A 393 -8.67 8.86 4.27
N LYS A 394 -7.80 9.87 4.16
CA LYS A 394 -7.73 11.01 5.08
C LYS A 394 -9.04 11.80 5.09
N GLU A 395 -9.53 12.06 6.29
CA GLU A 395 -10.72 12.89 6.55
C GLU A 395 -10.41 14.40 6.45
N LEU A 396 -9.14 14.77 6.61
CA LEU A 396 -8.66 16.13 6.49
C LEU A 396 -7.46 16.18 5.54
N THR A 397 -7.38 17.23 4.73
CA THR A 397 -6.17 17.53 3.96
C THR A 397 -5.04 17.99 4.88
N ALA A 398 -3.81 18.08 4.35
CA ALA A 398 -2.68 18.64 5.09
C ALA A 398 -2.91 20.09 5.58
N THR A 399 -3.78 20.85 4.90
CA THR A 399 -4.18 22.21 5.30
C THR A 399 -5.32 22.24 6.31
N GLY A 400 -5.85 21.07 6.72
CA GLY A 400 -6.98 20.93 7.63
C GLY A 400 -8.36 21.08 6.99
N SER A 401 -8.43 21.12 5.65
CA SER A 401 -9.71 21.17 4.93
C SER A 401 -10.39 19.81 4.99
N ARG A 402 -11.72 19.80 5.11
CA ARG A 402 -12.52 18.56 5.16
C ARG A 402 -12.59 17.91 3.79
N THR A 403 -12.40 16.61 3.74
CA THR A 403 -12.51 15.80 2.51
C THR A 403 -13.91 15.21 2.35
N PHE A 404 -14.19 14.64 1.18
CA PHE A 404 -15.39 13.84 0.95
C PHE A 404 -15.56 12.72 1.99
N ALA A 405 -14.48 12.00 2.35
CA ALA A 405 -14.53 10.93 3.35
C ALA A 405 -15.04 11.43 4.71
N PHE A 406 -14.60 12.62 5.15
CA PHE A 406 -15.13 13.27 6.34
C PHE A 406 -16.62 13.61 6.20
N ALA A 407 -17.00 14.19 5.05
CA ALA A 407 -18.37 14.56 4.79
C ALA A 407 -19.30 13.35 4.82
N LEU A 408 -18.93 12.26 4.16
CA LEU A 408 -19.70 11.01 4.10
C LEU A 408 -19.85 10.38 5.49
N LYS A 409 -18.74 10.16 6.22
CA LYS A 409 -18.77 9.64 7.60
C LYS A 409 -19.68 10.45 8.50
N LYS A 410 -19.61 11.78 8.39
CA LYS A 410 -20.46 12.68 9.16
C LYS A 410 -21.94 12.57 8.80
N GLN A 411 -22.28 12.36 7.53
CA GLN A 411 -23.68 12.19 7.13
C GLN A 411 -24.23 10.82 7.56
N LEU A 412 -23.44 9.75 7.43
CA LEU A 412 -23.81 8.40 7.91
C LEU A 412 -24.05 8.37 9.42
N GLY A 413 -23.20 9.03 10.21
CA GLY A 413 -23.40 9.16 11.66
C GLY A 413 -24.57 10.05 12.09
N ARG A 414 -25.18 10.80 11.15
CA ARG A 414 -26.34 11.69 11.40
C ARG A 414 -27.67 11.10 10.94
N LEU A 415 -27.64 9.90 10.37
CA LEU A 415 -28.85 9.18 10.00
C LEU A 415 -29.71 8.89 11.24
N ARG A 416 -30.99 8.62 11.02
CA ARG A 416 -31.90 8.22 12.12
C ARG A 416 -31.40 6.96 12.82
N HIS A 417 -30.82 6.05 12.05
CA HIS A 417 -30.06 4.89 12.52
C HIS A 417 -28.62 5.11 12.04
N PRO A 418 -27.74 5.65 12.90
CA PRO A 418 -26.37 5.93 12.52
C PRO A 418 -25.68 4.68 11.99
N ILE A 419 -24.96 4.83 10.88
CA ILE A 419 -24.08 3.79 10.33
C ILE A 419 -22.65 4.17 10.72
N ASP A 420 -22.00 3.30 11.47
CA ASP A 420 -20.62 3.51 11.90
C ASP A 420 -19.67 3.27 10.72
N VAL A 421 -18.68 4.17 10.58
CA VAL A 421 -17.67 4.08 9.53
C VAL A 421 -16.33 3.73 10.15
N PHE A 422 -15.84 2.54 9.81
CA PHE A 422 -14.49 2.12 10.15
C PHE A 422 -13.48 2.73 9.16
N ASN A 423 -12.75 3.76 9.61
CA ASN A 423 -11.69 4.39 8.82
C ASN A 423 -10.43 4.62 9.69
N PRO A 424 -9.62 3.57 9.94
CA PRO A 424 -8.50 3.63 10.88
C PRO A 424 -7.38 4.58 10.42
N ARG A 425 -7.26 4.83 9.11
CA ARG A 425 -6.27 5.74 8.52
C ARG A 425 -6.82 7.14 8.23
N GLY A 426 -8.09 7.38 8.57
CA GLY A 426 -8.79 8.62 8.27
C GLY A 426 -8.36 9.81 9.10
N GLN A 427 -7.92 9.55 10.34
CA GLN A 427 -7.48 10.57 11.28
C GLN A 427 -6.08 10.25 11.77
N ASP A 428 -5.28 11.27 12.03
CA ASP A 428 -3.99 11.07 12.70
C ASP A 428 -4.24 10.64 14.15
N LEU A 429 -3.45 9.70 14.68
CA LEU A 429 -3.58 9.17 16.04
C LEU A 429 -3.71 10.28 17.10
N GLN A 430 -2.95 11.37 16.93
CA GLN A 430 -2.99 12.54 17.81
C GLN A 430 -4.37 13.23 17.92
N ASN A 431 -5.24 13.04 16.95
CA ASN A 431 -6.57 13.65 16.90
C ASN A 431 -7.66 12.70 17.40
N ILE A 432 -7.33 11.43 17.68
CA ILE A 432 -8.26 10.44 18.22
C ILE A 432 -8.50 10.72 19.71
N ASP A 433 -9.76 10.78 20.12
CA ASP A 433 -10.17 11.20 21.46
C ASP A 433 -9.58 10.35 22.58
N CYS A 434 -9.64 9.01 22.46
CA CYS A 434 -9.07 8.11 23.47
C CYS A 434 -7.54 8.22 23.56
N VAL A 435 -6.86 8.40 22.44
CA VAL A 435 -5.39 8.62 22.39
C VAL A 435 -5.04 9.95 23.05
N ALA A 436 -5.79 11.01 22.74
CA ALA A 436 -5.60 12.32 23.35
C ALA A 436 -5.79 12.30 24.87
N VAL A 437 -6.78 11.56 25.37
CA VAL A 437 -6.98 11.35 26.82
C VAL A 437 -5.79 10.59 27.41
N PHE A 438 -5.42 9.45 26.84
CA PHE A 438 -4.31 8.62 27.32
C PHE A 438 -2.98 9.40 27.37
N CYS A 439 -2.61 10.03 26.26
CA CYS A 439 -1.40 10.86 26.18
C CYS A 439 -1.47 12.05 27.15
N GLY A 440 -2.63 12.68 27.32
CA GLY A 440 -2.82 13.77 28.28
C GLY A 440 -2.63 13.32 29.73
N LEU A 441 -3.14 12.14 30.11
CA LEU A 441 -2.94 11.55 31.43
C LEU A 441 -1.46 11.24 31.68
N MET A 442 -0.78 10.65 30.70
CA MET A 442 0.67 10.41 30.76
C MET A 442 1.45 11.72 30.95
N LEU A 443 1.08 12.78 30.25
CA LEU A 443 1.70 14.09 30.38
C LEU A 443 1.47 14.72 31.77
N GLU A 444 0.29 14.58 32.35
CA GLU A 444 0.04 15.03 33.73
C GLU A 444 0.81 14.19 34.77
N CYS A 445 1.14 12.93 34.47
CA CYS A 445 2.00 12.12 35.34
C CYS A 445 3.48 12.50 35.26
N ILE A 446 3.99 12.78 34.04
CA ILE A 446 5.42 13.05 33.79
C ILE A 446 5.79 14.52 34.07
N ASP A 447 4.93 15.46 33.66
CA ASP A 447 5.13 16.91 33.81
C ASP A 447 3.82 17.55 34.31
N PRO A 448 3.49 17.39 35.59
CA PRO A 448 2.29 18.00 36.17
C PRO A 448 2.28 19.51 35.96
N ASN A 449 1.14 20.09 35.58
CA ASN A 449 0.98 21.53 35.30
C ASN A 449 1.81 22.08 34.11
N SER A 450 2.36 21.21 33.25
CA SER A 450 3.07 21.63 32.02
C SER A 450 4.30 22.50 32.25
N ASN A 451 5.01 22.34 33.38
CA ASN A 451 6.15 23.20 33.72
C ASN A 451 7.28 23.07 32.70
N TYR A 452 7.67 21.84 32.36
CA TYR A 452 8.69 21.58 31.35
C TYR A 452 8.19 21.94 29.95
N GLN A 453 6.95 21.57 29.62
CA GLN A 453 6.36 21.89 28.32
C GLN A 453 6.34 23.41 28.04
N ASN A 454 6.09 24.24 29.04
CA ASN A 454 6.00 25.69 28.88
C ASN A 454 7.37 26.38 28.84
N THR A 455 8.42 25.74 29.33
CA THR A 455 9.78 26.32 29.45
C THR A 455 10.77 25.78 28.41
N ASN A 456 10.41 24.73 27.67
CA ASN A 456 11.28 24.13 26.68
C ASN A 456 11.13 24.77 25.30
N ASP A 457 12.02 25.71 24.98
CA ASP A 457 12.09 26.41 23.70
C ASP A 457 12.45 25.51 22.50
N LYS A 458 12.89 24.26 22.75
CA LYS A 458 13.20 23.28 21.70
C LYS A 458 11.98 22.48 21.26
N LEU A 459 10.84 22.58 21.94
CA LEU A 459 9.62 21.87 21.55
C LEU A 459 9.04 22.44 20.25
N PRO A 460 8.78 21.60 19.23
CA PRO A 460 8.09 22.05 18.03
C PRO A 460 6.71 22.64 18.36
N ASN A 461 6.34 23.73 17.68
CA ASN A 461 5.06 24.41 17.89
C ASN A 461 3.84 23.49 17.71
N SER A 462 3.91 22.54 16.77
CA SER A 462 2.87 21.51 16.56
C SER A 462 2.75 20.57 17.75
N ALA A 463 3.87 20.08 18.28
CA ALA A 463 3.91 19.22 19.45
C ALA A 463 3.34 19.93 20.68
N SER A 464 3.79 21.17 20.96
CA SER A 464 3.27 21.96 22.07
C SER A 464 1.75 22.21 21.96
N ARG A 465 1.24 22.43 20.74
CA ARG A 465 -0.20 22.57 20.49
C ARG A 465 -0.96 21.27 20.78
N ASN A 466 -0.46 20.13 20.29
CA ASN A 466 -1.09 18.83 20.51
C ASN A 466 -1.11 18.46 22.00
N MET A 467 0.01 18.63 22.70
CA MET A 467 0.10 18.40 24.14
C MET A 467 -0.91 19.25 24.92
N LYS A 468 -1.12 20.53 24.55
CA LYS A 468 -2.18 21.38 25.15
C LYS A 468 -3.59 20.86 24.89
N VAL A 469 -3.85 20.28 23.71
CA VAL A 469 -5.15 19.65 23.41
C VAL A 469 -5.33 18.39 24.26
N TRP A 470 -4.32 17.53 24.31
CA TRP A 470 -4.34 16.27 25.07
C TRP A 470 -4.55 16.50 26.57
N ARG A 471 -3.80 17.42 27.19
CA ARG A 471 -3.99 17.78 28.60
C ARG A 471 -5.40 18.28 28.88
N ARG A 472 -5.96 19.15 28.02
CA ARG A 472 -7.35 19.61 28.18
C ARG A 472 -8.34 18.45 28.14
N LYS A 473 -8.17 17.50 27.21
CA LYS A 473 -9.03 16.31 27.14
C LYS A 473 -8.88 15.42 28.36
N ALA A 474 -7.66 15.18 28.83
CA ALA A 474 -7.40 14.39 30.04
C ALA A 474 -7.99 15.05 31.30
N ILE A 475 -7.83 16.37 31.47
CA ILE A 475 -8.41 17.11 32.59
C ILE A 475 -9.94 17.07 32.54
N SER A 476 -10.55 17.26 31.37
CA SER A 476 -12.00 17.08 31.20
C SER A 476 -12.41 15.67 31.61
N TYR A 477 -11.70 14.65 31.12
CA TYR A 477 -11.99 13.24 31.43
C TYR A 477 -11.89 12.93 32.94
N MET A 478 -10.84 13.42 33.61
CA MET A 478 -10.68 13.27 35.07
C MET A 478 -11.82 13.93 35.85
N ASN A 479 -12.28 15.09 35.38
CA ASN A 479 -13.36 15.84 36.04
C ASN A 479 -14.75 15.27 35.75
N ASP A 480 -15.00 14.79 34.52
CA ASP A 480 -16.31 14.33 34.05
C ASP A 480 -16.61 12.89 34.49
N VAL A 481 -15.59 12.03 34.52
CA VAL A 481 -15.77 10.59 34.80
C VAL A 481 -15.50 10.24 36.26
N ASN A 482 -14.80 11.12 37.01
CA ASN A 482 -14.22 10.83 38.33
C ASN A 482 -13.82 9.35 38.45
N PRO A 483 -12.95 8.86 37.53
CA PRO A 483 -12.70 7.44 37.39
C PRO A 483 -12.17 6.93 38.73
N GLU A 484 -12.90 6.03 39.38
CA GLU A 484 -12.43 5.45 40.63
C GLU A 484 -11.06 4.81 40.38
N PRO A 485 -10.06 5.09 41.23
CA PRO A 485 -8.80 4.38 41.15
C PRO A 485 -9.07 2.91 41.47
N HIS A 486 -8.93 2.04 40.47
CA HIS A 486 -8.94 0.58 40.65
C HIS A 486 -7.64 0.09 41.28
#